data_AF-A0A8H8S9T4-F1
#
_entry.id   AF-A0A8H8S9T4-F1
#
_cell.length_a   1.000
_cell.length_b   1.000
_cell.length_c   1.000
_cell.angle_alpha   90.00
_cell.angle_beta   90.00
_cell.angle_gamma   90.00
#
_symmetry.space_group_name_H-M   'P 1'
#
loop_
_entity.id
_entity.type
_entity.pdbx_description
1 polymer ?
#
loop_
_entity_poly.entity_id
_entity_poly.type
_entity_poly.pdbx_seq_one_letter_code
_entity_poly.pdbx_strand_id
1 'polypeptide(L)'
;MRHFTIISGLFAYALPVLGHSTFQDMWVDGTDDVSTCAGLPLNNNPVASVTSNDLRCNAGTTPVTPLCTVAAGGNVTAEMHAQPGDRDCTKQAIG
;
A
#
# COMPACT_ATOMS: atom_id res chain seq x y z
N MET A 1 -3.55 3.69 59.01
CA MET A 1 -3.01 2.57 58.21
C MET A 1 -4.00 2.35 57.06
N ARG A 2 -3.61 2.75 55.84
CA ARG A 2 -3.29 1.85 54.71
C ARG A 2 -4.56 1.11 54.26
N HIS A 3 -5.11 1.30 53.06
CA HIS A 3 -4.44 1.03 51.79
C HIS A 3 -5.09 1.81 50.64
N PHE A 4 -4.25 2.51 49.87
CA PHE A 4 -4.59 3.14 48.60
C PHE A 4 -4.20 2.13 47.51
N THR A 5 -5.17 1.44 46.90
CA THR A 5 -4.90 0.46 45.83
C THR A 5 -5.07 1.16 44.49
N ILE A 6 -3.97 1.61 43.90
CA ILE A 6 -3.92 2.12 42.53
C ILE A 6 -3.84 0.91 41.59
N ILE A 7 -4.91 0.64 40.84
CA ILE A 7 -4.87 -0.30 39.72
C ILE A 7 -4.25 0.45 38.54
N SER A 8 -2.96 0.22 38.31
CA SER A 8 -2.27 0.71 37.12
C SER A 8 -2.63 -0.21 35.95
N GLY A 9 -3.53 0.25 35.08
CA GLY A 9 -3.86 -0.41 33.82
C GLY A 9 -2.74 -0.20 32.80
N LEU A 10 -2.02 -1.26 32.45
CA LEU A 10 -1.01 -1.24 31.41
C LEU A 10 -1.71 -1.16 30.03
N PHE A 11 -1.81 0.04 29.46
CA PHE A 11 -2.25 0.20 28.07
C PHE A 11 -1.10 -0.28 27.16
N ALA A 12 -1.26 -1.46 26.56
CA ALA A 12 -0.35 -1.93 25.52
C ALA A 12 -0.53 -1.04 24.29
N TYR A 13 0.41 -0.12 24.06
CA TYR A 13 0.50 0.61 22.80
C TYR A 13 0.91 -0.39 21.71
N ALA A 14 -0.02 -0.76 20.84
CA ALA A 14 0.34 -1.41 19.58
C ALA A 14 1.15 -0.39 18.78
N LEU A 15 2.46 -0.63 18.61
CA LEU A 15 3.24 0.14 17.66
C LEU A 15 2.57 -0.02 16.29
N PRO A 16 2.29 1.07 15.54
CA PRO A 16 1.87 0.90 14.17
C PRO A 16 3.00 0.16 13.45
N VAL A 17 2.69 -0.97 12.81
CA VAL A 17 3.61 -1.56 11.83
C VAL A 17 3.69 -0.59 10.67
N LEU A 18 4.70 0.27 10.73
CA LEU A 18 5.11 1.22 9.70
C LEU A 18 5.75 0.40 8.58
N GLY A 19 5.06 0.26 7.46
CA GLY A 19 5.54 -0.52 6.32
C GLY A 19 4.44 -1.08 5.42
N HIS A 20 3.17 -0.95 5.80
CA HIS A 20 2.05 -1.29 4.94
C HIS A 20 1.88 -0.22 3.85
N SER A 21 1.92 -0.65 2.60
CA SER A 21 1.70 0.18 1.43
C SER A 21 1.17 -0.64 0.27
N THR A 22 0.62 0.06 -0.71
CA THR A 22 0.18 -0.52 -1.97
C THR A 22 0.81 0.26 -3.12
N PHE A 23 1.17 -0.44 -4.19
CA PHE A 23 1.34 0.18 -5.50
C PHE A 23 -0.02 0.68 -5.97
N GLN A 24 -0.13 1.97 -6.28
CA GLN A 24 -1.41 2.60 -6.60
C GLN A 24 -1.42 3.24 -7.98
N ASP A 25 -0.31 3.85 -8.39
CA ASP A 25 -0.27 4.63 -9.60
C ASP A 25 1.01 4.43 -10.40
N MET A 26 0.86 4.55 -11.71
CA MET A 26 1.94 4.35 -12.67
C MET A 26 2.33 5.67 -13.32
N TRP A 27 3.63 5.86 -13.53
CA TRP A 27 4.14 6.93 -14.37
C TRP A 27 4.97 6.38 -15.52
N VAL A 28 4.73 6.90 -16.72
CA VAL A 28 5.48 6.54 -17.93
C VAL A 28 6.15 7.79 -18.49
N ASP A 29 7.48 7.76 -18.57
CA ASP A 29 8.30 8.88 -19.07
C ASP A 29 7.97 10.24 -18.42
N GLY A 30 7.60 10.21 -17.12
CA GLY A 30 7.24 11.40 -16.34
C GLY A 30 5.78 11.85 -16.47
N THR A 31 4.96 11.14 -17.24
CA THR A 31 3.50 11.35 -17.32
C THR A 31 2.80 10.47 -16.29
N ASP A 32 1.86 11.04 -15.52
CA ASP A 32 1.02 10.32 -14.55
C ASP A 32 -0.09 9.57 -15.30
N ASP A 33 0.03 8.25 -15.38
CA ASP A 33 -1.01 7.35 -15.92
C ASP A 33 -2.01 6.90 -14.85
N VAL A 34 -1.90 7.45 -13.64
CA VAL A 34 -2.72 7.18 -12.46
C VAL A 34 -2.87 5.66 -12.22
N SER A 35 -4.01 5.23 -11.70
CA SER A 35 -4.35 3.82 -11.48
C SER A 35 -4.97 3.11 -12.70
N THR A 36 -4.92 3.70 -13.91
CA THR A 36 -5.71 3.21 -15.06
C THR A 36 -5.41 1.77 -15.48
N CYS A 37 -4.16 1.35 -15.32
CA CYS A 37 -3.68 0.01 -15.70
C CYS A 37 -3.24 -0.85 -14.50
N ALA A 38 -3.40 -0.36 -13.26
CA ALA A 38 -2.94 -1.04 -12.05
C ALA A 38 -4.06 -1.89 -11.44
N GLY A 39 -3.78 -3.18 -11.19
CA GLY A 39 -4.68 -4.06 -10.45
C GLY A 39 -4.60 -3.77 -8.95
N LEU A 40 -5.42 -2.86 -8.45
CA LEU A 40 -5.32 -2.40 -7.06
C LEU A 40 -5.94 -3.37 -6.05
N PRO A 41 -5.25 -3.69 -4.95
CA PRO A 41 -5.83 -4.46 -3.85
C PRO A 41 -6.81 -3.61 -3.04
N LEU A 42 -7.71 -4.26 -2.31
CA LEU A 42 -8.74 -3.58 -1.50
C LEU A 42 -8.20 -2.91 -0.25
N ASN A 43 -7.01 -3.29 0.21
CA ASN A 43 -6.35 -2.77 1.40
C ASN A 43 -4.82 -2.93 1.29
N ASN A 44 -4.11 -2.42 2.29
CA ASN A 44 -2.65 -2.42 2.38
C ASN A 44 -2.07 -3.59 3.20
N ASN A 45 -2.86 -4.62 3.50
CA ASN A 45 -2.37 -5.77 4.28
C ASN A 45 -1.37 -6.60 3.45
N PRO A 46 -0.36 -7.21 4.08
CA PRO A 46 0.66 -7.96 3.36
C PRO A 46 0.15 -9.36 3.01
N VAL A 47 0.54 -9.85 1.84
CA VAL A 47 0.40 -11.27 1.50
C VAL A 47 1.52 -12.04 2.20
N ALA A 48 1.17 -12.83 3.21
CA ALA A 48 2.16 -13.56 4.01
C ALA A 48 2.50 -14.96 3.46
N SER A 49 1.61 -15.57 2.68
CA SER A 49 1.79 -16.94 2.17
C SER A 49 2.40 -16.93 0.77
N VAL A 50 3.60 -17.50 0.65
CA VAL A 50 4.30 -17.68 -0.64
C VAL A 50 3.69 -18.78 -1.53
N THR A 51 2.73 -19.55 -1.00
CA THR A 51 2.04 -20.60 -1.76
C THR A 51 0.63 -20.18 -2.20
N SER A 52 0.14 -19.00 -1.78
CA SER A 52 -1.15 -18.49 -2.21
C SER A 52 -1.12 -17.99 -3.66
N ASN A 53 -2.27 -18.05 -4.33
CA ASN A 53 -2.46 -17.36 -5.61
C ASN A 53 -2.35 -15.83 -5.46
N ASP A 54 -2.60 -15.29 -4.27
CA ASP A 54 -2.48 -13.86 -3.97
C ASP A 54 -1.05 -13.35 -4.16
N LEU A 55 -0.03 -14.21 -4.13
CA LEU A 55 1.36 -13.79 -4.37
C LEU A 55 1.58 -13.25 -5.78
N ARG A 56 0.72 -13.59 -6.75
CA ARG A 56 0.87 -13.20 -8.16
C ARG A 56 0.59 -11.72 -8.37
N CYS A 57 -0.57 -11.25 -7.91
CA CYS A 57 -1.06 -9.88 -8.13
C CYS A 57 -1.90 -9.38 -6.96
N ASN A 58 -1.60 -9.81 -5.73
CA ASN A 58 -2.30 -9.46 -4.49
C ASN A 58 -3.75 -9.98 -4.41
N ALA A 59 -4.33 -9.95 -3.21
CA ALA A 59 -5.68 -10.41 -2.93
C ALA A 59 -6.73 -9.34 -3.29
N GLY A 60 -7.89 -9.78 -3.78
CA GLY A 60 -9.03 -8.91 -4.06
C GLY A 60 -8.84 -7.96 -5.25
N THR A 61 -7.82 -8.19 -6.08
CA THR A 61 -7.61 -7.43 -7.31
C THR A 61 -8.55 -7.90 -8.41
N THR A 62 -8.98 -6.95 -9.25
CA THR A 62 -9.80 -7.23 -10.43
C THR A 62 -9.00 -7.00 -11.71
N PRO A 63 -9.25 -7.77 -12.78
CA PRO A 63 -8.62 -7.51 -14.07
C PRO A 63 -8.88 -6.07 -14.54
N VAL A 64 -7.83 -5.38 -14.96
CA VAL A 64 -7.88 -4.04 -15.55
C VAL A 64 -7.82 -4.19 -17.07
N THR A 65 -8.73 -3.53 -17.79
CA THR A 65 -8.78 -3.56 -19.26
C THR A 65 -7.80 -2.59 -19.93
N PRO A 66 -7.56 -1.36 -19.42
CA PRO A 66 -6.59 -0.45 -20.01
C PRO A 66 -5.14 -0.94 -19.81
N LEU A 67 -4.28 -0.64 -20.78
CA LEU A 67 -2.84 -0.88 -20.72
C LEU A 67 -2.10 0.46 -20.74
N CYS A 68 -1.18 0.67 -19.79
CA CYS A 68 -0.23 1.78 -19.87
C CYS A 68 0.81 1.46 -20.96
N THR A 69 0.89 2.30 -21.98
CA THR A 69 1.79 2.06 -23.13
C THR A 69 3.18 2.57 -22.81
N VAL A 70 4.17 1.69 -22.81
CA VAL A 70 5.57 2.03 -22.53
C VAL A 70 6.42 1.71 -23.74
N ALA A 71 7.13 2.71 -24.26
CA ALA A 71 8.11 2.48 -25.33
C ALA A 71 9.31 1.68 -24.78
N ALA A 72 9.92 0.83 -25.61
CA ALA A 72 11.13 0.11 -25.20
C ALA A 72 12.25 1.11 -24.83
N GLY A 73 12.81 0.95 -23.64
CA GLY A 73 13.80 1.88 -23.08
C GLY A 73 13.21 3.10 -22.37
N GLY A 74 11.88 3.25 -22.33
CA GLY A 74 11.20 4.27 -21.54
C GLY A 74 11.30 4.02 -20.03
N ASN A 75 11.07 5.06 -19.25
CA ASN A 75 11.08 5.00 -17.80
C ASN A 75 9.69 4.67 -17.25
N VAL A 76 9.64 3.72 -16.31
CA VAL A 76 8.42 3.32 -15.60
C VAL A 76 8.65 3.57 -14.12
N THR A 77 7.81 4.41 -13.51
CA THR A 77 7.86 4.66 -12.06
C THR A 77 6.61 4.10 -11.41
N ALA A 78 6.82 3.20 -10.46
CA ALA A 78 5.76 2.68 -9.60
C ALA A 78 5.61 3.61 -8.39
N GLU A 79 4.44 4.23 -8.23
CA GLU A 79 4.14 5.07 -7.08
C GLU A 79 3.38 4.24 -6.04
N MET A 80 3.90 4.21 -4.81
CA MET A 80 3.30 3.48 -3.71
C MET A 80 2.93 4.43 -2.57
N HIS A 81 1.79 4.14 -1.94
CA HIS A 81 1.28 4.93 -0.82
C HIS A 81 0.84 4.05 0.32
N ALA A 82 0.87 4.60 1.54
CA ALA A 82 0.54 3.85 2.75
C ALA A 82 -0.94 3.51 2.86
N GLN A 83 -1.84 4.40 2.43
CA GLN A 83 -3.29 4.19 2.51
C GLN A 83 -3.91 4.07 1.11
N PRO A 84 -4.85 3.13 0.88
CA PRO A 84 -5.54 3.02 -0.41
C PRO A 84 -6.23 4.35 -0.80
N GLY A 85 -6.03 4.77 -2.05
CA GLY A 85 -6.54 6.02 -2.61
C GLY A 85 -5.80 7.29 -2.17
N ASP A 86 -4.70 7.18 -1.42
CA ASP A 86 -3.90 8.33 -0.99
C ASP A 86 -3.00 8.82 -2.14
N ARG A 87 -3.05 10.13 -2.42
CA ARG A 87 -2.16 10.86 -3.34
C ARG A 87 -1.82 12.26 -2.82
N ASP A 88 -2.02 12.48 -1.52
CA ASP A 88 -1.76 13.76 -0.90
C ASP A 88 -0.25 14.00 -0.84
N CYS A 89 0.24 15.08 -1.45
CA CYS A 89 1.66 15.42 -1.46
C CYS A 89 2.25 15.68 -0.06
N THR A 90 1.41 15.86 0.96
CA THR A 90 1.83 15.97 2.36
C THR A 90 2.01 14.61 3.06
N LYS A 91 1.54 13.54 2.43
CA LYS A 91 1.73 12.15 2.85
C LYS A 91 2.93 11.59 2.11
N GLN A 92 3.78 10.88 2.83
CA GLN A 92 4.98 10.30 2.25
C GLN A 92 4.61 9.17 1.28
N ALA A 93 4.94 9.35 0.00
CA ALA A 93 5.02 8.27 -0.96
C ALA A 93 6.22 7.36 -0.61
N ILE A 94 6.07 6.06 -0.84
CA ILE A 94 7.15 5.09 -0.67
C ILE A 94 7.69 4.78 -2.08
N GLY A 95 8.81 5.39 -2.44
CA GLY A 95 9.45 5.24 -3.75
C GLY A 95 10.42 6.36 -4.05
#